data_AF-A0A2E0RM35-F1
#
_entry.id   AF-A0A2E0RM35-F1
#
_cell.length_a   1.000
_cell.length_b   1.000
_cell.length_c   1.000
_cell.angle_alpha   90.00
_cell.angle_beta   90.00
_cell.angle_gamma   90.00
#
_symmetry.space_group_name_H-M   'P 1'
#
loop_
_entity.id
_entity.type
_entity.pdbx_description
1 polymer ?
#
loop_
_entity_poly.entity_id
_entity_poly.type
_entity_poly.pdbx_seq_one_letter_code
_entity_poly.pdbx_strand_id
1 'polypeptide(L)'
;MTRPIPLAALDAAARPAVPIHPAPRIFDAAGLLLSHLERGRIIDAPTLRAAMDAAFGGSDAEGVWDWKTAYDACEGTAVLFLRRYGKAIFRKAGSPAATLPLLAKVADLLPSHTRRSEEGEAFQQFSTPIALGFAAATAAAITGEDLVLEPSAGTGLLGILAEIADGTLALNELAGARADLLAALFPATLVTRFDAAQIDDHLDASVVPSVVLMNPPFSAMANVSGRMADAAWRHVASALARLAPGGRLVAITGAGFAPDAPRWRDAFVRLQGCGRIVFTAAVDGRVYARHGTTIDTRLTVIDKVPADDPASFPASPGTAPDVATLLAWIEAHVPPRSPVSLPEKVPVCKATRRVETGLPADTRTPTKTATTFQSGGEELAYETVDWVPAGGVHLTDVLYEDYALQSIRIPGAQAHPTTLVQSAAMASVAPPKPSYRPHLPPHLVADGTLSDAQLESLIYAGEAHAQHLAGA
;
A
#
# COMPACT_ATOMS: atom_id res chain seq x y z
N MET A 1 -41.69 43.89 39.21
CA MET A 1 -41.61 43.81 37.74
C MET A 1 -40.22 43.32 37.37
N THR A 2 -40.07 42.03 37.17
CA THR A 2 -38.82 41.38 36.77
C THR A 2 -39.15 40.54 35.55
N ARG A 3 -38.60 40.91 34.39
CA ARG A 3 -38.83 40.22 33.12
C ARG A 3 -38.14 38.85 33.13
N PRO A 4 -38.79 37.77 32.67
CA PRO A 4 -38.10 36.50 32.42
C PRO A 4 -37.33 36.55 31.10
N ILE A 5 -36.12 36.00 31.09
CA ILE A 5 -35.31 35.74 29.90
C ILE A 5 -35.83 34.41 29.29
N PRO A 6 -36.07 34.32 27.97
CA PRO A 6 -36.51 33.07 27.38
C PRO A 6 -35.35 32.08 27.27
N LEU A 7 -35.53 30.91 27.88
CA LEU A 7 -34.67 29.74 27.71
C LEU A 7 -35.02 29.07 26.38
N ALA A 8 -34.31 29.41 25.32
CA ALA A 8 -34.37 28.68 24.07
C ALA A 8 -33.00 28.68 23.38
N ALA A 9 -32.61 27.49 22.91
CA ALA A 9 -31.45 27.17 22.09
C ALA A 9 -30.10 27.01 22.80
N LEU A 10 -29.97 25.92 23.57
CA LEU A 10 -28.72 25.18 23.67
C LEU A 10 -29.05 23.74 24.03
N ASP A 11 -29.25 22.91 23.01
CA ASP A 11 -28.77 21.52 22.95
C ASP A 11 -29.31 20.84 21.70
N ALA A 12 -28.62 21.12 20.59
CA ALA A 12 -28.45 20.12 19.55
C ALA A 12 -26.99 19.66 19.64
N ALA A 13 -26.67 18.91 20.70
CA ALA A 13 -25.42 18.19 20.76
C ALA A 13 -25.38 17.27 19.52
N ALA A 14 -24.47 17.57 18.60
CA ALA A 14 -24.24 16.77 17.41
C ALA A 14 -24.00 15.33 17.86
N ARG A 15 -24.88 14.42 17.44
CA ARG A 15 -24.64 12.99 17.58
C ARG A 15 -23.27 12.71 16.98
N PRO A 16 -22.40 11.89 17.62
CA PRO A 16 -21.15 11.49 16.98
C PRO A 16 -21.53 10.86 15.64
N ALA A 17 -21.08 11.49 14.55
CA ALA A 17 -21.30 10.96 13.22
C ALA A 17 -20.69 9.55 13.20
N VAL A 18 -21.50 8.58 12.79
CA VAL A 18 -20.97 7.25 12.42
C VAL A 18 -19.79 7.50 11.49
N PRO A 19 -18.61 6.86 11.69
CA PRO A 19 -17.48 7.03 10.79
C PRO A 19 -17.97 6.80 9.36
N ILE A 20 -18.00 7.86 8.56
CA ILE A 20 -18.45 7.76 7.18
C ILE A 20 -17.38 6.96 6.47
N HIS A 21 -17.68 5.72 6.08
CA HIS A 21 -16.79 4.99 5.18
C HIS A 21 -16.67 5.83 3.90
N PRO A 22 -15.46 6.31 3.55
CA PRO A 22 -15.32 7.26 2.45
C PRO A 22 -15.54 6.58 1.10
N ALA A 23 -15.23 5.28 0.98
CA ALA A 23 -15.26 4.55 -0.28
C ALA A 23 -16.59 4.61 -1.06
N PRO A 24 -17.77 4.36 -0.47
CA PRO A 24 -19.05 4.56 -1.16
C PRO A 24 -19.21 5.99 -1.71
N ARG A 25 -18.81 7.01 -0.96
CA ARG A 25 -18.90 8.42 -1.40
C ARG A 25 -17.91 8.72 -2.52
N ILE A 26 -16.69 8.17 -2.45
CA ILE A 26 -15.70 8.27 -3.53
C ILE A 26 -16.24 7.61 -4.81
N PHE A 27 -16.86 6.43 -4.69
CA PHE A 27 -17.47 5.73 -5.81
C PHE A 27 -18.62 6.54 -6.43
N ASP A 28 -19.49 7.13 -5.61
CA ASP A 28 -20.57 8.01 -6.07
C ASP A 28 -20.01 9.24 -6.81
N ALA A 29 -18.99 9.89 -6.25
CA ALA A 29 -18.30 11.02 -6.89
C ALA A 29 -17.70 10.61 -8.25
N ALA A 30 -17.04 9.45 -8.33
CA ALA A 30 -16.52 8.91 -9.58
C ALA A 30 -17.62 8.67 -10.62
N GLY A 31 -18.81 8.22 -10.19
CA GLY A 31 -19.99 8.08 -11.05
C GLY A 31 -20.50 9.42 -11.60
N LEU A 32 -20.50 10.48 -10.79
CA LEU A 32 -20.87 11.83 -11.24
C LEU A 32 -19.89 12.36 -12.30
N LEU A 33 -18.59 12.18 -12.03
CA LEU A 33 -17.50 12.61 -12.91
C LEU A 33 -17.44 11.83 -14.23
N LEU A 34 -17.81 10.54 -14.23
CA LEU A 34 -17.83 9.70 -15.43
C LEU A 34 -18.63 10.36 -16.56
N SER A 35 -19.76 10.99 -16.22
CA SER A 35 -20.60 11.65 -17.20
C SER A 35 -19.91 12.85 -17.90
N HIS A 36 -18.93 13.49 -17.26
CA HIS A 36 -18.12 14.54 -17.90
C HIS A 36 -17.13 13.93 -18.88
N LEU A 37 -16.45 12.86 -18.47
CA LEU A 37 -15.48 12.14 -19.29
C LEU A 37 -16.14 11.54 -20.54
N GLU A 38 -17.35 10.97 -20.40
CA GLU A 38 -18.17 10.44 -21.51
C GLU A 38 -18.55 11.51 -22.55
N ARG A 39 -18.67 12.77 -22.13
CA ARG A 39 -18.98 13.90 -23.01
C ARG A 39 -17.72 14.60 -23.55
N GLY A 40 -16.53 14.05 -23.27
CA GLY A 40 -15.26 14.67 -23.65
C GLY A 40 -14.99 16.00 -22.95
N ARG A 41 -15.58 16.23 -21.78
CA ARG A 41 -15.38 17.47 -21.00
C ARG A 41 -14.24 17.28 -20.01
N ILE A 42 -13.42 18.32 -19.88
CA ILE A 42 -12.36 18.37 -18.89
C ILE A 42 -12.99 18.39 -17.49
N ILE A 43 -12.43 17.58 -16.59
CA ILE A 43 -12.72 17.60 -15.16
C ILE A 43 -11.75 18.61 -14.53
N ASP A 44 -12.20 19.85 -14.43
CA ASP A 44 -11.47 20.91 -13.74
C ASP A 44 -11.73 20.92 -12.23
N ALA A 45 -10.99 21.74 -11.48
CA ALA A 45 -11.14 21.81 -10.03
C ALA A 45 -12.56 22.19 -9.55
N PRO A 46 -13.29 23.12 -10.20
CA PRO A 46 -14.70 23.38 -9.88
C PRO A 46 -15.61 22.16 -10.10
N THR A 47 -15.45 21.45 -11.22
CA THR A 47 -16.22 20.23 -11.52
C THR A 47 -15.95 19.13 -10.49
N LEU A 48 -14.68 18.92 -10.17
CA LEU A 48 -14.28 17.94 -9.16
C LEU A 48 -14.86 18.29 -7.79
N ARG A 49 -14.72 19.54 -7.35
CA ARG A 49 -15.30 20.01 -6.08
C ARG A 49 -16.82 19.80 -6.05
N ALA A 50 -17.54 20.17 -7.10
CA ALA A 50 -18.99 20.00 -7.14
C ALA A 50 -19.42 18.52 -7.04
N ALA A 51 -18.69 17.61 -7.67
CA ALA A 51 -18.95 16.17 -7.56
C ALA A 51 -18.66 15.64 -6.14
N MET A 52 -17.54 16.07 -5.54
CA MET A 52 -17.17 15.70 -4.18
C MET A 52 -18.17 16.24 -3.16
N ASP A 53 -18.54 17.52 -3.23
CA ASP A 53 -19.51 18.15 -2.33
C ASP A 53 -20.87 17.45 -2.39
N ALA A 54 -21.32 17.10 -3.61
CA ALA A 54 -22.58 16.38 -3.80
C ALA A 54 -22.52 14.95 -3.21
N ALA A 55 -21.41 14.24 -3.39
CA ALA A 55 -21.26 12.88 -2.91
C ALA A 55 -21.08 12.82 -1.38
N PHE A 56 -20.28 13.73 -0.81
CA PHE A 56 -19.95 13.76 0.62
C PHE A 56 -20.95 14.56 1.46
N GLY A 57 -21.76 15.43 0.85
CA GLY A 57 -22.76 16.24 1.53
C GLY A 57 -22.19 17.47 2.26
N GLY A 58 -21.00 17.93 1.87
CA GLY A 58 -20.30 19.08 2.46
C GLY A 58 -18.97 19.35 1.76
N SER A 59 -18.32 20.46 2.11
CA SER A 59 -17.19 21.01 1.35
C SER A 59 -15.80 20.66 1.88
N ASP A 60 -14.76 20.86 1.06
CA ASP A 60 -13.35 20.79 1.49
C ASP A 60 -13.02 21.82 2.58
N ALA A 61 -13.67 22.98 2.55
CA ALA A 61 -13.50 24.03 3.56
C ALA A 61 -14.05 23.64 4.95
N GLU A 62 -15.03 22.75 4.99
CA GLU A 62 -15.60 22.19 6.22
C GLU A 62 -14.85 20.93 6.70
N GLY A 63 -13.81 20.49 5.96
CA GLY A 63 -13.03 19.31 6.29
C GLY A 63 -13.76 17.98 6.02
N VAL A 64 -14.84 18.00 5.24
CA VAL A 64 -15.67 16.80 4.98
C VAL A 64 -14.96 15.83 4.03
N TRP A 65 -14.12 16.34 3.15
CA TRP A 65 -13.26 15.57 2.25
C TRP A 65 -11.96 16.32 1.98
N ASP A 66 -10.91 15.60 1.57
CA ASP A 66 -9.61 16.17 1.20
C ASP A 66 -9.26 15.93 -0.27
N TRP A 67 -8.25 16.65 -0.76
CA TRP A 67 -7.83 16.57 -2.15
C TRP A 67 -7.27 15.20 -2.55
N LYS A 68 -6.73 14.42 -1.61
CA LYS A 68 -6.27 13.05 -1.86
C LYS A 68 -7.46 12.16 -2.21
N THR A 69 -8.51 12.23 -1.42
CA THR A 69 -9.78 11.53 -1.64
C THR A 69 -10.43 11.94 -2.97
N ALA A 70 -10.33 13.21 -3.34
CA ALA A 70 -10.80 13.70 -4.63
C ALA A 70 -9.99 13.14 -5.83
N TYR A 71 -8.68 12.95 -5.65
CA TYR A 71 -7.85 12.28 -6.67
C TYR A 71 -8.16 10.79 -6.80
N ASP A 72 -8.41 10.08 -5.68
CA ASP A 72 -8.90 8.69 -5.72
C ASP A 72 -10.23 8.59 -6.50
N ALA A 73 -11.13 9.58 -6.39
CA ALA A 73 -12.35 9.66 -7.19
C ALA A 73 -12.08 9.84 -8.69
N CYS A 74 -11.06 10.62 -9.06
CA CYS A 74 -10.65 10.81 -10.46
C CYS A 74 -10.09 9.52 -11.06
N GLU A 75 -9.31 8.77 -10.28
CA GLU A 75 -8.81 7.46 -10.69
C GLU A 75 -9.93 6.43 -10.82
N GLY A 76 -10.86 6.39 -9.85
CA GLY A 76 -12.07 5.58 -9.96
C GLY A 76 -12.88 5.93 -11.22
N THR A 77 -12.94 7.21 -11.58
CA THR A 77 -13.59 7.66 -12.83
C THR A 77 -12.91 7.07 -14.06
N ALA A 78 -11.57 7.06 -14.09
CA ALA A 78 -10.80 6.44 -15.17
C ALA A 78 -11.08 4.94 -15.27
N VAL A 79 -11.13 4.23 -14.14
CA VAL A 79 -11.47 2.80 -14.08
C VAL A 79 -12.88 2.54 -14.63
N LEU A 80 -13.88 3.30 -14.19
CA LEU A 80 -15.26 3.16 -14.67
C LEU A 80 -15.37 3.42 -16.19
N PHE A 81 -14.68 4.45 -16.68
CA PHE A 81 -14.66 4.76 -18.11
C PHE A 81 -14.00 3.65 -18.93
N LEU A 82 -12.84 3.16 -18.48
CA LEU A 82 -12.12 2.08 -19.14
C LEU A 82 -12.91 0.77 -19.11
N ARG A 83 -13.63 0.46 -18.03
CA ARG A 83 -14.54 -0.70 -18.01
C ARG A 83 -15.63 -0.59 -19.07
N ARG A 84 -16.23 0.60 -19.21
CA ARG A 84 -17.35 0.80 -20.14
C ARG A 84 -16.91 0.86 -21.60
N TYR A 85 -15.77 1.48 -21.89
CA TYR A 85 -15.36 1.81 -23.26
C TYR A 85 -14.05 1.18 -23.72
N GLY A 86 -13.22 0.68 -22.80
CA GLY A 86 -11.86 0.20 -23.06
C GLY A 86 -11.79 -0.90 -24.12
N LYS A 87 -12.61 -1.94 -24.01
CA LYS A 87 -12.69 -3.02 -25.02
C LYS A 87 -13.01 -2.48 -26.42
N ALA A 88 -13.94 -1.53 -26.52
CA ALA A 88 -14.30 -0.93 -27.80
C ALA A 88 -13.17 -0.05 -28.36
N ILE A 89 -12.49 0.72 -27.50
CA ILE A 89 -11.33 1.55 -27.85
C ILE A 89 -10.20 0.65 -28.39
N PHE A 90 -9.86 -0.41 -27.67
CA PHE A 90 -8.72 -1.28 -28.01
C PHE A 90 -8.99 -2.04 -29.31
N ARG A 91 -10.20 -2.61 -29.45
CA ARG A 91 -10.61 -3.30 -30.68
C ARG A 91 -10.62 -2.36 -31.89
N LYS A 92 -11.06 -1.11 -31.73
CA LYS A 92 -11.08 -0.13 -32.82
C LYS A 92 -9.68 0.34 -33.21
N ALA A 93 -8.79 0.52 -32.24
CA ALA A 93 -7.42 0.93 -32.48
C ALA A 93 -6.58 -0.17 -33.16
N GLY A 94 -6.79 -1.44 -32.76
CA GLY A 94 -6.18 -2.61 -33.41
C GLY A 94 -4.70 -2.83 -33.13
N SER A 95 -4.00 -1.89 -32.48
CA SER A 95 -2.61 -2.06 -32.02
C SER A 95 -2.33 -1.24 -30.75
N PRO A 96 -1.29 -1.61 -29.98
CA PRO A 96 -0.86 -0.82 -28.82
C PRO A 96 -0.46 0.61 -29.20
N ALA A 97 0.35 0.77 -30.24
CA ALA A 97 0.75 2.08 -30.76
C ALA A 97 -0.44 2.99 -31.13
N ALA A 98 -1.52 2.43 -31.71
CA ALA A 98 -2.73 3.19 -32.05
C ALA A 98 -3.65 3.46 -30.84
N THR A 99 -3.56 2.64 -29.79
CA THR A 99 -4.35 2.77 -28.56
C THR A 99 -3.80 3.86 -27.64
N LEU A 100 -2.47 3.99 -27.57
CA LEU A 100 -1.80 4.94 -26.67
C LEU A 100 -2.32 6.39 -26.80
N PRO A 101 -2.46 6.99 -28.01
CA PRO A 101 -2.98 8.35 -28.14
C PRO A 101 -4.44 8.50 -27.67
N LEU A 102 -5.24 7.44 -27.73
CA LEU A 102 -6.62 7.46 -27.24
C LEU A 102 -6.67 7.48 -25.71
N LEU A 103 -5.80 6.71 -25.07
CA LEU A 103 -5.64 6.73 -23.61
C LEU A 103 -5.05 8.06 -23.11
N ALA A 104 -4.10 8.64 -23.86
CA ALA A 104 -3.56 9.97 -23.55
C ALA A 104 -4.66 11.03 -23.56
N LYS A 105 -5.56 11.02 -24.56
CA LYS A 105 -6.72 11.93 -24.60
C LYS A 105 -7.65 11.77 -23.40
N VAL A 106 -7.87 10.55 -22.93
CA VAL A 106 -8.66 10.31 -21.70
C VAL A 106 -7.95 10.90 -20.49
N ALA A 107 -6.64 10.68 -20.36
CA ALA A 107 -5.85 11.25 -19.28
C ALA A 107 -5.84 12.79 -19.31
N ASP A 108 -5.83 13.42 -20.49
CA ASP A 108 -5.91 14.89 -20.67
C ASP A 108 -7.22 15.51 -20.17
N LEU A 109 -8.28 14.72 -20.03
CA LEU A 109 -9.54 15.18 -19.46
C LEU A 109 -9.57 15.10 -17.92
N LEU A 110 -8.62 14.41 -17.30
CA LEU A 110 -8.50 14.29 -15.84
C LEU A 110 -7.60 15.42 -15.28
N PRO A 111 -7.87 15.88 -14.03
CA PRO A 111 -7.06 16.92 -13.41
C PRO A 111 -5.63 16.41 -13.13
N SER A 112 -4.67 17.33 -13.10
CA SER A 112 -3.33 17.03 -12.58
C SER A 112 -3.32 16.98 -11.05
N HIS A 113 -2.57 16.05 -10.48
CA HIS A 113 -2.44 15.87 -9.03
C HIS A 113 -1.44 16.89 -8.47
N THR A 114 -1.86 18.15 -8.45
CA THR A 114 -1.02 19.31 -8.11
C THR A 114 -1.02 19.66 -6.62
N ARG A 115 -2.00 19.18 -5.86
CA ARG A 115 -2.10 19.41 -4.41
C ARG A 115 -1.57 18.20 -3.66
N ARG A 116 -0.43 18.36 -2.99
CA ARG A 116 0.20 17.27 -2.24
C ARG A 116 -0.44 17.16 -0.86
N SER A 117 -0.76 15.95 -0.45
CA SER A 117 -1.12 15.63 0.94
C SER A 117 0.07 15.02 1.64
N GLU A 118 0.22 15.28 2.94
CA GLU A 118 1.31 14.75 3.78
C GLU A 118 1.34 13.21 3.76
N GLU A 119 0.18 12.55 3.74
CA GLU A 119 0.08 11.09 3.59
C GLU A 119 0.53 10.58 2.22
N GLY A 120 0.24 11.33 1.14
CA GLY A 120 0.69 10.99 -0.22
C GLY A 120 2.22 11.07 -0.36
N GLU A 121 2.84 12.06 0.29
CA GLU A 121 4.30 12.19 0.35
C GLU A 121 4.95 11.12 1.24
N ALA A 122 4.35 10.80 2.39
CA ALA A 122 4.85 9.80 3.34
C ALA A 122 4.84 8.37 2.77
N PHE A 123 3.77 7.99 2.06
CA PHE A 123 3.62 6.63 1.52
C PHE A 123 4.01 6.49 0.04
N GLN A 124 4.42 7.58 -0.63
CA GLN A 124 4.76 7.62 -2.07
C GLN A 124 3.68 6.95 -2.95
N GLN A 125 2.42 7.15 -2.60
CA GLN A 125 1.28 6.59 -3.30
C GLN A 125 0.95 7.43 -4.54
N PHE A 126 1.87 7.47 -5.50
CA PHE A 126 1.61 8.07 -6.80
C PHE A 126 0.96 7.03 -7.71
N SER A 127 -0.23 7.36 -8.21
CA SER A 127 -0.96 6.47 -9.09
C SER A 127 -0.29 6.35 -10.45
N THR A 128 -0.29 5.15 -10.99
CA THR A 128 0.36 4.86 -12.27
C THR A 128 -0.32 5.66 -13.38
N PRO A 129 0.41 6.42 -14.22
CA PRO A 129 -0.21 7.04 -15.39
C PRO A 129 -0.82 5.97 -16.30
N ILE A 130 -2.06 6.19 -16.79
CA ILE A 130 -2.79 5.23 -17.66
C ILE A 130 -1.92 4.73 -18.82
N ALA A 131 -1.18 5.64 -19.45
CA ALA A 131 -0.26 5.34 -20.54
C ALA A 131 0.83 4.34 -20.13
N LEU A 132 1.47 4.54 -18.97
CA LEU A 132 2.51 3.64 -18.49
C LEU A 132 1.94 2.30 -18.04
N GLY A 133 0.78 2.30 -17.38
CA GLY A 133 0.06 1.08 -17.06
C GLY A 133 -0.29 0.26 -18.31
N PHE A 134 -0.67 0.93 -19.40
CA PHE A 134 -0.94 0.29 -20.69
C PHE A 134 0.32 -0.33 -21.32
N ALA A 135 1.47 0.35 -21.23
CA ALA A 135 2.75 -0.24 -21.64
C ALA A 135 3.09 -1.49 -20.82
N ALA A 136 2.87 -1.46 -19.51
CA ALA A 136 3.07 -2.61 -18.64
C ALA A 136 2.12 -3.78 -18.95
N ALA A 137 0.85 -3.51 -19.20
CA ALA A 137 -0.12 -4.52 -19.65
C ALA A 137 0.25 -5.10 -21.04
N THR A 138 0.79 -4.27 -21.94
CA THR A 138 1.28 -4.72 -23.26
C THR A 138 2.48 -5.67 -23.10
N ALA A 139 3.46 -5.33 -22.26
CA ALA A 139 4.60 -6.18 -21.96
C ALA A 139 4.20 -7.50 -21.26
N ALA A 140 3.14 -7.46 -20.46
CA ALA A 140 2.61 -8.61 -19.75
C ALA A 140 1.96 -9.64 -20.68
N ALA A 141 1.52 -9.24 -21.90
CA ALA A 141 0.89 -10.11 -22.89
C ALA A 141 -0.21 -11.01 -22.28
N ILE A 142 -1.19 -10.34 -21.65
CA ILE A 142 -2.32 -10.96 -20.96
C ILE A 142 -3.31 -11.56 -21.97
N THR A 143 -3.88 -12.70 -21.60
CA THR A 143 -4.89 -13.45 -22.36
C THR A 143 -6.05 -13.86 -21.47
N GLY A 144 -7.14 -14.35 -22.06
CA GLY A 144 -8.32 -14.83 -21.33
C GLY A 144 -8.08 -16.03 -20.41
N GLU A 145 -6.96 -16.73 -20.56
CA GLU A 145 -6.59 -17.87 -19.70
C GLU A 145 -5.83 -17.43 -18.44
N ASP A 146 -5.46 -16.15 -18.34
CA ASP A 146 -4.61 -15.66 -17.27
C ASP A 146 -5.37 -15.33 -15.99
N LEU A 147 -4.77 -15.71 -14.86
CA LEU A 147 -5.03 -15.11 -13.57
C LEU A 147 -3.96 -14.05 -13.32
N VAL A 148 -4.38 -12.79 -13.27
CA VAL A 148 -3.53 -11.61 -13.11
C VAL A 148 -3.59 -11.14 -11.66
N LEU A 149 -2.45 -11.19 -10.97
CA LEU A 149 -2.30 -10.63 -9.63
C LEU A 149 -1.78 -9.19 -9.70
N GLU A 150 -2.52 -8.26 -9.11
CA GLU A 150 -2.05 -6.91 -8.79
C GLU A 150 -1.88 -6.80 -7.27
N PRO A 151 -0.65 -6.94 -6.74
CA PRO A 151 -0.41 -7.06 -5.30
C PRO A 151 -0.52 -5.71 -4.56
N SER A 152 -0.45 -4.59 -5.26
CA SER A 152 -0.51 -3.23 -4.70
C SER A 152 -1.42 -2.36 -5.57
N ALA A 153 -2.71 -2.70 -5.57
CA ALA A 153 -3.63 -2.30 -6.63
C ALA A 153 -4.08 -0.85 -6.60
N GLY A 154 -4.00 -0.17 -5.45
CA GLY A 154 -4.54 1.17 -5.29
C GLY A 154 -6.02 1.21 -5.66
N THR A 155 -6.36 2.02 -6.65
CA THR A 155 -7.72 2.16 -7.20
C THR A 155 -8.02 1.18 -8.35
N GLY A 156 -7.05 0.35 -8.77
CA GLY A 156 -7.22 -0.75 -9.72
C GLY A 156 -7.00 -0.38 -11.18
N LEU A 157 -6.13 0.61 -11.45
CA LEU A 157 -5.86 1.03 -12.82
C LEU A 157 -5.12 -0.04 -13.65
N LEU A 158 -4.18 -0.78 -13.07
CA LEU A 158 -3.56 -1.90 -13.78
C LEU A 158 -4.55 -3.07 -13.90
N GLY A 159 -5.33 -3.31 -12.84
CA GLY A 159 -6.42 -4.28 -12.83
C GLY A 159 -7.43 -4.08 -13.96
N ILE A 160 -7.89 -2.85 -14.23
CA ILE A 160 -8.85 -2.62 -15.33
C ILE A 160 -8.23 -2.87 -16.71
N LEU A 161 -6.93 -2.58 -16.90
CA LEU A 161 -6.23 -2.88 -18.15
C LEU A 161 -6.10 -4.40 -18.37
N ALA A 162 -5.86 -5.15 -17.28
CA ALA A 162 -5.87 -6.61 -17.31
C ALA A 162 -7.27 -7.19 -17.60
N GLU A 163 -8.33 -6.63 -17.00
CA GLU A 163 -9.73 -7.02 -17.26
C GLU A 163 -10.15 -6.75 -18.73
N ILE A 164 -9.68 -5.64 -19.31
CA ILE A 164 -9.92 -5.33 -20.74
C ILE A 164 -9.23 -6.35 -21.65
N ALA A 165 -8.07 -6.87 -21.24
CA ALA A 165 -7.36 -7.96 -21.91
C ALA A 165 -7.93 -9.36 -21.59
N ASP A 166 -9.15 -9.41 -21.03
CA ASP A 166 -9.89 -10.63 -20.65
C ASP A 166 -9.25 -11.45 -19.51
N GLY A 167 -8.25 -10.91 -18.81
CA GLY A 167 -7.64 -11.56 -17.66
C GLY A 167 -8.58 -11.65 -16.46
N THR A 168 -8.53 -12.76 -15.74
CA THR A 168 -9.18 -12.91 -14.42
C THR A 168 -8.32 -12.22 -13.36
N LEU A 169 -8.91 -11.48 -12.44
CA LEU A 169 -8.16 -10.66 -11.48
C LEU A 169 -8.03 -11.31 -10.10
N ALA A 170 -6.87 -11.14 -9.48
CA ALA A 170 -6.64 -11.24 -8.05
C ALA A 170 -6.07 -9.89 -7.57
N LEU A 171 -6.77 -9.21 -6.67
CA LEU A 171 -6.42 -7.84 -6.28
C LEU A 171 -6.08 -7.77 -4.78
N ASN A 172 -5.02 -7.04 -4.46
CA ASN A 172 -4.60 -6.76 -3.09
C ASN A 172 -4.32 -5.27 -2.91
N GLU A 173 -4.85 -4.67 -1.85
CA GLU A 173 -4.57 -3.29 -1.47
C GLU A 173 -4.53 -3.16 0.05
N LEU A 174 -3.44 -2.62 0.57
CA LEU A 174 -3.19 -2.54 2.02
C LEU A 174 -3.95 -1.39 2.67
N ALA A 175 -4.05 -0.23 2.01
CA ALA A 175 -4.67 0.96 2.58
C ALA A 175 -6.19 0.79 2.65
N GLY A 176 -6.75 0.84 3.86
CA GLY A 176 -8.16 0.49 4.11
C GLY A 176 -9.17 1.21 3.21
N ALA A 177 -9.08 2.54 3.11
CA ALA A 177 -10.02 3.33 2.29
C ALA A 177 -9.91 3.00 0.79
N ARG A 178 -8.69 2.82 0.26
CA ARG A 178 -8.48 2.43 -1.15
C ARG A 178 -8.92 1.01 -1.41
N ALA A 179 -8.69 0.08 -0.49
CA ALA A 179 -9.15 -1.29 -0.60
C ALA A 179 -10.69 -1.39 -0.59
N ASP A 180 -11.37 -0.57 0.23
CA ASP A 180 -12.83 -0.46 0.21
C ASP A 180 -13.33 0.10 -1.14
N LEU A 181 -12.68 1.15 -1.67
CA LEU A 181 -13.00 1.73 -2.97
C LEU A 181 -12.74 0.72 -4.11
N LEU A 182 -11.62 0.01 -4.06
CA LEU A 182 -11.26 -1.02 -5.02
C LEU A 182 -12.31 -2.14 -5.04
N ALA A 183 -12.80 -2.56 -3.87
CA ALA A 183 -13.88 -3.54 -3.79
C ALA A 183 -15.20 -3.03 -4.41
N ALA A 184 -15.52 -1.74 -4.22
CA ALA A 184 -16.67 -1.11 -4.88
C ALA A 184 -16.47 -1.00 -6.40
N LEU A 185 -15.25 -0.70 -6.86
CA LEU A 185 -14.88 -0.64 -8.27
C LEU A 185 -14.77 -2.02 -8.91
N PHE A 186 -14.52 -3.10 -8.18
CA PHE A 186 -14.39 -4.47 -8.73
C PHE A 186 -15.27 -5.45 -7.94
N PRO A 187 -16.60 -5.33 -7.99
CA PRO A 187 -17.50 -6.10 -7.12
C PRO A 187 -17.51 -7.60 -7.42
N ALA A 188 -17.00 -8.02 -8.59
CA ALA A 188 -16.86 -9.43 -8.98
C ALA A 188 -15.56 -10.08 -8.46
N THR A 189 -14.65 -9.29 -7.88
CA THR A 189 -13.31 -9.75 -7.47
C THR A 189 -13.14 -9.57 -5.97
N LEU A 190 -12.66 -10.61 -5.28
CA LEU A 190 -12.31 -10.48 -3.87
C LEU A 190 -11.03 -9.63 -3.74
N VAL A 191 -11.10 -8.56 -2.96
CA VAL A 191 -9.95 -7.71 -2.61
C VAL A 191 -9.35 -8.18 -1.29
N THR A 192 -8.06 -8.52 -1.32
CA THR A 192 -7.26 -8.86 -0.14
C THR A 192 -6.49 -7.64 0.38
N ARG A 193 -5.98 -7.69 1.61
CA ARG A 193 -5.32 -6.55 2.30
C ARG A 193 -4.02 -6.92 3.01
N PHE A 194 -3.24 -7.79 2.37
CA PHE A 194 -1.96 -8.22 2.88
C PHE A 194 -0.86 -7.21 2.55
N ASP A 195 0.21 -7.20 3.34
CA ASP A 195 1.44 -6.53 2.91
C ASP A 195 1.98 -7.26 1.67
N ALA A 196 2.09 -6.53 0.57
CA ALA A 196 2.54 -7.07 -0.70
C ALA A 196 4.00 -7.55 -0.67
N ALA A 197 4.80 -7.12 0.30
CA ALA A 197 6.13 -7.69 0.57
C ALA A 197 6.07 -9.15 1.07
N GLN A 198 4.90 -9.60 1.52
CA GLN A 198 4.62 -10.93 2.07
C GLN A 198 3.42 -11.59 1.36
N ILE A 199 3.12 -11.18 0.12
CA ILE A 199 1.95 -11.68 -0.61
C ILE A 199 2.02 -13.19 -0.81
N ASP A 200 3.22 -13.74 -1.00
CA ASP A 200 3.41 -15.18 -1.13
C ASP A 200 3.14 -15.95 0.17
N ASP A 201 3.33 -15.33 1.33
CA ASP A 201 3.11 -16.00 2.61
C ASP A 201 1.62 -16.01 2.99
N HIS A 202 0.89 -14.97 2.60
CA HIS A 202 -0.47 -14.71 3.09
C HIS A 202 -1.60 -15.02 2.11
N LEU A 203 -1.35 -14.90 0.79
CA LEU A 203 -2.38 -15.16 -0.20
C LEU A 203 -2.75 -16.65 -0.21
N ASP A 204 -4.05 -16.96 -0.35
CA ASP A 204 -4.54 -18.34 -0.39
C ASP A 204 -3.75 -19.18 -1.41
N ALA A 205 -3.27 -20.37 -1.02
CA ALA A 205 -2.41 -21.21 -1.84
C ALA A 205 -3.06 -21.64 -3.19
N SER A 206 -4.39 -21.60 -3.29
CA SER A 206 -5.12 -21.84 -4.54
C SER A 206 -5.01 -20.69 -5.54
N VAL A 207 -4.62 -19.49 -5.09
CA VAL A 207 -4.41 -18.33 -5.97
C VAL A 207 -2.99 -18.40 -6.52
N VAL A 208 -2.86 -19.02 -7.70
CA VAL A 208 -1.59 -19.19 -8.41
C VAL A 208 -1.63 -18.40 -9.72
N PRO A 209 -1.21 -17.11 -9.72
CA PRO A 209 -1.33 -16.24 -10.88
C PRO A 209 -0.34 -16.65 -11.98
N SER A 210 -0.77 -16.58 -13.24
CA SER A 210 0.10 -16.74 -14.41
C SER A 210 0.77 -15.43 -14.84
N VAL A 211 0.21 -14.29 -14.40
CA VAL A 211 0.73 -12.95 -14.63
C VAL A 211 0.72 -12.16 -13.31
N VAL A 212 1.79 -11.43 -13.04
CA VAL A 212 1.80 -10.35 -12.05
C VAL A 212 2.00 -9.03 -12.77
N LEU A 213 1.18 -8.04 -12.48
CA LEU A 213 1.32 -6.68 -12.99
C LEU A 213 1.33 -5.73 -11.79
N MET A 214 2.42 -5.02 -11.56
CA MET A 214 2.61 -4.28 -10.30
C MET A 214 3.34 -2.95 -10.44
N ASN A 215 2.94 -1.99 -9.61
CA ASN A 215 3.65 -0.74 -9.33
C ASN A 215 3.86 -0.64 -7.81
N PRO A 216 4.85 -1.36 -7.24
CA PRO A 216 5.08 -1.35 -5.80
C PRO A 216 5.48 0.05 -5.29
N PRO A 217 5.26 0.34 -4.00
CA PRO A 217 5.78 1.56 -3.40
C PRO A 217 7.31 1.63 -3.56
N PHE A 218 7.84 2.78 -3.97
CA PHE A 218 9.27 2.88 -4.32
C PHE A 218 10.20 2.85 -3.10
N SER A 219 9.74 3.26 -1.91
CA SER A 219 10.56 3.23 -0.68
C SER A 219 9.78 3.13 0.64
N ALA A 220 8.46 2.95 0.60
CA ALA A 220 7.61 2.82 1.78
C ALA A 220 7.29 1.34 2.08
N MET A 221 7.33 0.96 3.36
CA MET A 221 6.73 -0.29 3.87
C MET A 221 5.60 0.03 4.85
N ALA A 222 4.67 -0.91 5.00
CA ALA A 222 3.65 -0.86 6.02
C ALA A 222 4.28 -0.72 7.41
N ASN A 223 3.73 0.16 8.24
CA ASN A 223 4.05 0.25 9.68
C ASN A 223 5.53 0.55 10.04
N VAL A 224 6.33 1.08 9.11
CA VAL A 224 7.69 1.56 9.40
C VAL A 224 7.82 3.03 9.01
N SER A 225 8.18 3.89 9.97
CA SER A 225 8.56 5.27 9.73
C SER A 225 9.99 5.33 9.15
N GLY A 226 10.10 5.55 7.83
CA GLY A 226 11.39 5.77 7.15
C GLY A 226 11.46 5.13 5.75
N ARG A 227 12.36 5.64 4.90
CA ARG A 227 12.63 5.07 3.57
C ARG A 227 13.38 3.75 3.73
N MET A 228 12.72 2.62 3.48
CA MET A 228 13.40 1.32 3.43
C MET A 228 13.88 1.10 2.00
N ALA A 229 15.19 1.13 1.83
CA ALA A 229 15.76 1.14 0.49
C ALA A 229 15.62 -0.21 -0.26
N ASP A 230 15.10 -1.26 0.39
CA ASP A 230 14.82 -2.59 -0.19
C ASP A 230 13.32 -2.92 -0.34
N ALA A 231 12.42 -1.95 -0.18
CA ALA A 231 10.97 -2.19 -0.32
C ALA A 231 10.61 -2.79 -1.69
N ALA A 232 11.04 -2.16 -2.78
CA ALA A 232 10.80 -2.67 -4.13
C ALA A 232 11.30 -4.11 -4.34
N TRP A 233 12.48 -4.46 -3.76
CA TRP A 233 13.02 -5.82 -3.84
C TRP A 233 12.10 -6.85 -3.19
N ARG A 234 11.62 -6.59 -1.97
CA ARG A 234 10.77 -7.53 -1.24
C ARG A 234 9.44 -7.78 -1.95
N HIS A 235 8.81 -6.72 -2.45
CA HIS A 235 7.56 -6.85 -3.21
C HIS A 235 7.76 -7.66 -4.50
N VAL A 236 8.81 -7.36 -5.28
CA VAL A 236 9.11 -8.11 -6.52
C VAL A 236 9.45 -9.57 -6.22
N ALA A 237 10.28 -9.83 -5.21
CA ALA A 237 10.66 -11.18 -4.82
C ALA A 237 9.46 -12.01 -4.34
N SER A 238 8.61 -11.44 -3.49
CA SER A 238 7.40 -12.11 -2.99
C SER A 238 6.40 -12.37 -4.13
N ALA A 239 6.15 -11.39 -5.01
CA ALA A 239 5.27 -11.61 -6.14
C ALA A 239 5.82 -12.63 -7.15
N LEU A 240 7.14 -12.67 -7.37
CA LEU A 240 7.79 -13.71 -8.18
C LEU A 240 7.67 -15.09 -7.53
N ALA A 241 7.80 -15.19 -6.20
CA ALA A 241 7.62 -16.43 -5.46
C ALA A 241 6.19 -16.98 -5.61
N ARG A 242 5.18 -16.10 -5.60
CA ARG A 242 3.77 -16.46 -5.82
C ARG A 242 3.41 -16.82 -7.26
N LEU A 243 4.12 -16.28 -8.24
CA LEU A 243 3.84 -16.49 -9.67
C LEU A 243 3.92 -17.98 -10.07
N ALA A 244 3.06 -18.45 -10.98
CA ALA A 244 3.11 -19.80 -11.52
C ALA A 244 4.45 -20.07 -12.24
N PRO A 245 4.98 -21.30 -12.25
CA PRO A 245 6.13 -21.66 -13.09
C PRO A 245 5.85 -21.33 -14.56
N GLY A 246 6.79 -20.63 -15.21
CA GLY A 246 6.63 -20.10 -16.57
C GLY A 246 5.78 -18.83 -16.69
N GLY A 247 5.19 -18.34 -15.59
CA GLY A 247 4.43 -17.09 -15.55
C GLY A 247 5.31 -15.86 -15.78
N ARG A 248 4.67 -14.71 -16.04
CA ARG A 248 5.34 -13.42 -16.31
C ARG A 248 5.00 -12.36 -15.26
N LEU A 249 6.01 -11.70 -14.72
CA LEU A 249 5.89 -10.56 -13.84
C LEU A 249 6.36 -9.30 -14.57
N VAL A 250 5.53 -8.25 -14.54
CA VAL A 250 5.88 -6.91 -15.03
C VAL A 250 5.80 -5.94 -13.86
N ALA A 251 6.94 -5.33 -13.53
CA ALA A 251 7.06 -4.38 -12.43
C ALA A 251 7.46 -2.99 -12.93
N ILE A 252 6.77 -1.98 -12.42
CA ILE A 252 7.15 -0.57 -12.52
C ILE A 252 7.83 -0.17 -11.22
N THR A 253 9.12 0.14 -11.26
CA THR A 253 9.93 0.50 -10.08
C THR A 253 10.65 1.83 -10.28
N GLY A 254 11.34 2.35 -9.28
CA GLY A 254 12.26 3.48 -9.48
C GLY A 254 13.43 3.11 -10.41
N ALA A 255 13.94 4.06 -11.19
CA ALA A 255 14.97 3.81 -12.20
C ALA A 255 16.27 3.19 -11.64
N GLY A 256 16.62 3.55 -10.40
CA GLY A 256 17.77 3.01 -9.69
C GLY A 256 17.65 1.55 -9.25
N PHE A 257 16.45 0.94 -9.29
CA PHE A 257 16.24 -0.49 -9.08
C PHE A 257 16.53 -1.25 -10.38
N ALA A 258 17.82 -1.33 -10.74
CA ALA A 258 18.26 -1.81 -12.04
C ALA A 258 19.23 -3.01 -11.92
N PRO A 259 19.20 -3.98 -12.84
CA PRO A 259 20.10 -5.14 -12.80
C PRO A 259 21.59 -4.79 -12.91
N ASP A 260 21.91 -3.71 -13.63
CA ASP A 260 23.25 -3.17 -13.83
C ASP A 260 23.72 -2.24 -12.72
N ALA A 261 22.82 -1.83 -11.80
CA ALA A 261 23.20 -1.00 -10.66
C ALA A 261 24.04 -1.83 -9.66
N PRO A 262 25.24 -1.37 -9.25
CA PRO A 262 26.14 -2.13 -8.37
C PRO A 262 25.47 -2.62 -7.09
N ARG A 263 24.57 -1.80 -6.52
CA ARG A 263 23.80 -2.13 -5.33
C ARG A 263 22.90 -3.37 -5.49
N TRP A 264 22.28 -3.54 -6.66
CA TRP A 264 21.26 -4.55 -6.90
C TRP A 264 21.76 -5.74 -7.70
N ARG A 265 22.95 -5.62 -8.30
CA ARG A 265 23.55 -6.59 -9.20
C ARG A 265 23.48 -8.02 -8.67
N ASP A 266 24.03 -8.26 -7.48
CA ASP A 266 24.08 -9.60 -6.88
C ASP A 266 22.69 -10.14 -6.54
N ALA A 267 21.77 -9.27 -6.16
CA ALA A 267 20.40 -9.65 -5.89
C ALA A 267 19.72 -10.15 -7.17
N PHE A 268 19.82 -9.39 -8.26
CA PHE A 268 19.30 -9.80 -9.57
C PHE A 268 19.98 -11.07 -10.12
N VAL A 269 21.29 -11.27 -9.89
CA VAL A 269 21.96 -12.54 -10.23
C VAL A 269 21.30 -13.72 -9.51
N ARG A 270 21.03 -13.59 -8.20
CA ARG A 270 20.34 -14.64 -7.45
C ARG A 270 18.91 -14.86 -7.95
N LEU A 271 18.19 -13.79 -8.26
CA LEU A 271 16.82 -13.87 -8.79
C LEU A 271 16.78 -14.57 -10.15
N GLN A 272 17.80 -14.41 -11.00
CA GLN A 272 17.89 -15.15 -12.26
C GLN A 272 18.03 -16.67 -12.10
N GLY A 273 18.31 -17.18 -10.90
CA GLY A 273 18.22 -18.62 -10.61
C GLY A 273 16.79 -19.17 -10.66
N CYS A 274 15.76 -18.33 -10.50
CA CYS A 274 14.36 -18.74 -10.56
C CYS A 274 13.46 -17.89 -11.48
N GLY A 275 13.91 -16.69 -11.88
CA GLY A 275 13.21 -15.81 -12.80
C GLY A 275 14.15 -15.03 -13.71
N ARG A 276 14.08 -15.29 -15.00
CA ARG A 276 14.90 -14.64 -16.04
C ARG A 276 14.35 -13.25 -16.35
N ILE A 277 15.22 -12.25 -16.30
CA ILE A 277 14.88 -10.91 -16.78
C ILE A 277 14.91 -10.95 -18.31
N VAL A 278 13.77 -10.70 -18.95
CA VAL A 278 13.67 -10.74 -20.43
C VAL A 278 13.67 -9.35 -21.05
N PHE A 279 13.33 -8.31 -20.26
CA PHE A 279 13.37 -6.92 -20.70
C PHE A 279 13.51 -5.99 -19.49
N THR A 280 14.28 -4.92 -19.66
CA THR A 280 14.32 -3.82 -18.69
C THR A 280 14.67 -2.51 -19.39
N ALA A 281 13.95 -1.44 -19.06
CA ALA A 281 14.21 -0.11 -19.60
C ALA A 281 13.84 0.98 -18.58
N ALA A 282 14.67 2.00 -18.47
CA ALA A 282 14.34 3.19 -17.69
C ALA A 282 13.35 4.07 -18.47
N VAL A 283 12.57 4.87 -17.75
CA VAL A 283 11.56 5.78 -18.29
C VAL A 283 11.75 7.13 -17.60
N ASP A 284 11.87 8.18 -18.40
CA ASP A 284 12.05 9.55 -17.92
C ASP A 284 10.89 9.96 -16.99
N GLY A 285 11.24 10.54 -15.84
CA GLY A 285 10.29 10.92 -14.80
C GLY A 285 9.23 11.94 -15.26
N ARG A 286 9.42 12.63 -16.39
CA ARG A 286 8.39 13.52 -16.98
C ARG A 286 7.08 12.78 -17.28
N VAL A 287 7.10 11.47 -17.49
CA VAL A 287 5.90 10.64 -17.65
C VAL A 287 4.99 10.72 -16.42
N TYR A 288 5.54 10.95 -15.23
CA TYR A 288 4.80 11.11 -13.98
C TYR A 288 4.48 12.56 -13.60
N ALA A 289 4.90 13.56 -14.37
CA ALA A 289 4.80 14.96 -13.97
C ALA A 289 3.37 15.39 -13.59
N ARG A 290 2.35 14.86 -14.28
CA ARG A 290 0.93 15.12 -13.98
C ARG A 290 0.40 14.45 -12.72
N HIS A 291 1.11 13.43 -12.23
CA HIS A 291 0.80 12.69 -11.01
C HIS A 291 1.67 13.15 -9.83
N GLY A 292 2.37 14.29 -9.96
CA GLY A 292 3.03 14.97 -8.84
C GLY A 292 4.48 14.56 -8.57
N THR A 293 5.09 13.71 -9.42
CA THR A 293 6.48 13.28 -9.29
C THR A 293 7.24 13.36 -10.61
N THR A 294 8.55 13.58 -10.54
CA THR A 294 9.48 13.53 -11.67
C THR A 294 10.57 12.50 -11.43
N ILE A 295 10.28 11.50 -10.60
CA ILE A 295 11.19 10.39 -10.34
C ILE A 295 11.24 9.52 -11.59
N ASP A 296 12.45 9.30 -12.10
CA ASP A 296 12.67 8.33 -13.17
C ASP A 296 12.22 6.95 -12.71
N THR A 297 11.49 6.25 -13.58
CA THR A 297 10.99 4.91 -13.31
C THR A 297 11.64 3.88 -14.23
N ARG A 298 11.35 2.61 -14.02
CA ARG A 298 11.84 1.50 -14.83
C ARG A 298 10.75 0.46 -14.95
N LEU A 299 10.60 -0.06 -16.16
CA LEU A 299 9.78 -1.24 -16.42
C LEU A 299 10.70 -2.45 -16.55
N THR A 300 10.44 -3.48 -15.75
CA THR A 300 11.19 -4.74 -15.78
C THR A 300 10.23 -5.90 -16.00
N VAL A 301 10.54 -6.78 -16.96
CA VAL A 301 9.77 -7.98 -17.29
C VAL A 301 10.60 -9.20 -16.90
N ILE A 302 10.00 -10.08 -16.10
CA ILE A 302 10.62 -11.28 -15.54
C ILE A 302 9.74 -12.49 -15.88
N ASP A 303 10.30 -13.49 -16.54
CA ASP A 303 9.64 -14.79 -16.71
C ASP A 303 10.11 -15.73 -15.59
N LYS A 304 9.21 -16.45 -14.91
CA LYS A 304 9.58 -17.42 -13.86
C LYS A 304 10.10 -18.73 -14.44
N VAL A 305 11.26 -18.59 -15.06
CA VAL A 305 12.13 -19.65 -15.58
C VAL A 305 13.57 -19.25 -15.23
N PRO A 306 14.44 -20.20 -14.85
CA PRO A 306 15.86 -19.90 -14.65
C PRO A 306 16.50 -19.31 -15.90
N ALA A 307 17.42 -18.37 -15.74
CA ALA A 307 18.27 -17.89 -16.83
C ALA A 307 19.38 -18.91 -17.14
N ASP A 308 19.77 -19.01 -18.41
CA ASP A 308 20.87 -19.89 -18.84
C ASP A 308 22.21 -19.47 -18.21
N ASP A 309 22.46 -18.16 -18.14
CA ASP A 309 23.55 -17.54 -17.41
C ASP A 309 22.99 -16.50 -16.43
N PRO A 310 22.95 -16.77 -15.11
CA PRO A 310 22.47 -15.84 -14.10
C PRO A 310 23.23 -14.51 -14.04
N ALA A 311 24.48 -14.46 -14.54
CA ALA A 311 25.24 -13.23 -14.61
C ALA A 311 24.91 -12.39 -15.84
N SER A 312 24.26 -12.93 -16.86
CA SER A 312 23.93 -12.21 -18.10
C SER A 312 22.54 -11.58 -18.04
N PHE A 313 22.43 -10.28 -18.36
CA PHE A 313 21.16 -9.56 -18.42
C PHE A 313 20.89 -9.04 -19.84
N PRO A 314 19.61 -8.84 -20.22
CA PRO A 314 19.29 -8.19 -21.48
C PRO A 314 19.87 -6.77 -21.52
N ALA A 315 20.39 -6.37 -22.69
CA ALA A 315 20.87 -5.02 -22.90
C ALA A 315 19.69 -4.03 -22.78
N SER A 316 19.81 -3.06 -21.88
CA SER A 316 18.82 -1.98 -21.73
C SER A 316 18.91 -1.05 -22.94
N PRO A 317 17.80 -0.78 -23.67
CA PRO A 317 17.79 0.19 -24.78
C PRO A 317 18.12 1.63 -24.35
N GLY A 318 18.15 1.90 -23.04
CA GLY A 318 18.46 3.19 -22.44
C GLY A 318 17.30 3.71 -21.60
N THR A 319 17.13 5.03 -21.58
CA THR A 319 16.01 5.71 -20.92
C THR A 319 15.02 6.16 -21.99
N ALA A 320 13.79 5.66 -21.92
CA ALA A 320 12.71 6.07 -22.81
C ALA A 320 12.27 7.51 -22.43
N PRO A 321 12.28 8.46 -23.37
CA PRO A 321 11.83 9.84 -23.11
C PRO A 321 10.31 9.95 -22.96
N ASP A 322 9.57 8.97 -23.49
CA ASP A 322 8.11 8.89 -23.43
C ASP A 322 7.61 7.45 -23.49
N VAL A 323 6.31 7.27 -23.23
CA VAL A 323 5.65 5.96 -23.24
C VAL A 323 5.57 5.36 -24.66
N ALA A 324 5.55 6.20 -25.71
CA ALA A 324 5.51 5.72 -27.09
C ALA A 324 6.80 4.99 -27.46
N THR A 325 7.94 5.54 -27.06
CA THR A 325 9.27 4.94 -27.22
C THR A 325 9.37 3.64 -26.42
N LEU A 326 8.89 3.64 -25.18
CA LEU A 326 8.83 2.43 -24.35
C LEU A 326 8.00 1.32 -25.00
N LEU A 327 6.82 1.66 -25.54
CA LEU A 327 5.96 0.70 -26.25
C LEU A 327 6.65 0.13 -27.50
N ALA A 328 7.32 0.97 -28.30
CA ALA A 328 8.08 0.50 -29.45
C ALA A 328 9.21 -0.45 -29.04
N TRP A 329 9.88 -0.19 -27.91
CA TRP A 329 10.89 -1.10 -27.38
C TRP A 329 10.30 -2.40 -26.85
N ILE A 330 9.13 -2.35 -26.21
CA ILE A 330 8.40 -3.54 -25.76
C ILE A 330 8.05 -4.42 -26.96
N GLU A 331 7.44 -3.85 -28.00
CA GLU A 331 7.06 -4.57 -29.22
C GLU A 331 8.27 -5.20 -29.93
N ALA A 332 9.43 -4.53 -29.90
CA ALA A 332 10.64 -5.00 -30.57
C ALA A 332 11.46 -6.03 -29.76
N HIS A 333 11.49 -5.92 -28.43
CA HIS A 333 12.47 -6.65 -27.61
C HIS A 333 11.87 -7.59 -26.55
N VAL A 334 10.58 -7.47 -26.21
CA VAL A 334 9.95 -8.39 -25.25
C VAL A 334 9.61 -9.70 -25.97
N PRO A 335 10.20 -10.85 -25.57
CA PRO A 335 9.90 -12.11 -26.22
C PRO A 335 8.48 -12.61 -25.88
N PRO A 336 7.92 -13.52 -26.70
CA PRO A 336 6.71 -14.25 -26.34
C PRO A 336 6.83 -14.91 -24.97
N ARG A 337 5.70 -15.08 -24.27
CA ARG A 337 5.67 -15.69 -22.94
C ARG A 337 6.10 -17.15 -22.99
N SER A 338 6.76 -17.57 -21.92
CA SER A 338 7.02 -18.99 -21.66
C SER A 338 5.69 -19.73 -21.39
N PRO A 339 5.58 -21.02 -21.75
CA PRO A 339 4.42 -21.82 -21.38
C PRO A 339 4.24 -21.88 -19.86
N VAL A 340 3.03 -21.62 -19.38
CA VAL A 340 2.73 -21.64 -17.95
C VAL A 340 2.28 -23.03 -17.52
N SER A 341 2.91 -23.57 -16.48
CA SER A 341 2.45 -24.79 -15.83
C SER A 341 1.49 -24.43 -14.71
N LEU A 342 0.18 -24.38 -15.02
CA LEU A 342 -0.84 -24.16 -14.00
C LEU A 342 -1.14 -25.46 -13.25
N PRO A 343 -1.37 -25.43 -11.93
CA PRO A 343 -1.91 -26.59 -11.22
C PRO A 343 -3.24 -26.99 -11.86
N GLU A 344 -3.42 -28.30 -12.06
CA GLU A 344 -4.61 -28.86 -12.71
C GLU A 344 -5.87 -28.39 -11.95
N LYS A 345 -6.76 -27.65 -12.62
CA LYS A 345 -8.04 -27.24 -12.02
C LYS A 345 -8.84 -28.51 -11.73
N VAL A 346 -8.86 -28.96 -10.48
CA VAL A 346 -9.79 -30.01 -10.06
C VAL A 346 -11.20 -29.47 -10.33
N PRO A 347 -12.03 -30.15 -11.12
CA PRO A 347 -13.37 -29.67 -11.40
C PRO A 347 -14.14 -29.66 -10.08
N VAL A 348 -14.44 -28.46 -9.57
CA VAL A 348 -15.39 -28.30 -8.48
C VAL A 348 -16.75 -28.72 -9.02
N CYS A 349 -17.17 -29.94 -8.72
CA CYS A 349 -18.54 -30.36 -8.93
C CYS A 349 -19.46 -29.32 -8.28
N LYS A 350 -20.38 -28.74 -9.06
CA LYS A 350 -21.44 -27.85 -8.57
C LYS A 350 -22.38 -28.64 -7.67
N ALA A 351 -21.98 -28.86 -6.41
CA ALA A 351 -22.86 -29.34 -5.38
C ALA A 351 -23.76 -28.17 -4.98
N THR A 352 -25.01 -28.21 -5.45
CA THR A 352 -26.09 -27.38 -4.94
C THR A 352 -26.16 -27.56 -3.43
N ARG A 353 -25.88 -26.50 -2.67
CA ARG A 353 -25.86 -26.54 -1.22
C ARG A 353 -27.30 -26.58 -0.71
N ARG A 354 -27.84 -27.79 -0.52
CA ARG A 354 -29.02 -28.03 0.31
C ARG A 354 -28.59 -27.81 1.75
N VAL A 355 -29.22 -26.86 2.44
CA VAL A 355 -29.03 -26.66 3.87
C VAL A 355 -29.72 -27.81 4.59
N GLU A 356 -28.93 -28.81 5.00
CA GLU A 356 -29.35 -29.80 5.97
C GLU A 356 -28.61 -29.51 7.28
N THR A 357 -29.40 -29.06 8.25
CA THR A 357 -29.03 -28.89 9.65
C THR A 357 -28.87 -30.26 10.30
N GLY A 358 -27.65 -30.62 10.71
CA GLY A 358 -27.45 -31.62 11.75
C GLY A 358 -26.18 -32.45 11.66
N LEU A 359 -25.55 -32.57 12.86
CA LEU A 359 -24.59 -33.58 13.33
C LEU A 359 -23.10 -33.33 13.03
N PRO A 360 -22.17 -33.93 13.80
CA PRO A 360 -22.10 -34.17 15.24
C PRO A 360 -20.81 -33.57 15.85
N ALA A 361 -20.75 -33.46 17.18
CA ALA A 361 -19.56 -32.99 17.90
C ALA A 361 -18.43 -34.03 17.83
N ASP A 362 -17.33 -33.67 17.16
CA ASP A 362 -16.09 -34.45 17.16
C ASP A 362 -15.03 -33.69 17.98
N THR A 363 -14.74 -34.22 19.17
CA THR A 363 -13.72 -33.70 20.08
C THR A 363 -12.33 -34.07 19.58
N ARG A 364 -11.69 -33.15 18.84
CA ARG A 364 -10.24 -33.20 18.59
C ARG A 364 -9.49 -32.40 19.64
N THR A 365 -8.75 -33.11 20.47
CA THR A 365 -7.77 -32.59 21.44
C THR A 365 -6.64 -31.85 20.71
N PRO A 366 -6.27 -30.62 21.10
CA PRO A 366 -5.13 -29.93 20.52
C PRO A 366 -3.84 -30.36 21.20
N THR A 367 -2.91 -30.96 20.44
CA THR A 367 -1.54 -31.20 20.88
C THR A 367 -0.76 -29.88 20.81
N LYS A 368 -0.65 -29.16 21.94
CA LYS A 368 0.30 -28.06 22.09
C LYS A 368 1.65 -28.62 22.53
N THR A 369 2.63 -28.64 21.63
CA THR A 369 4.04 -28.59 22.03
C THR A 369 4.39 -27.11 22.24
N ALA A 370 4.10 -26.61 23.43
CA ALA A 370 4.67 -25.34 23.88
C ALA A 370 6.06 -25.63 24.42
N THR A 371 7.10 -25.22 23.70
CA THR A 371 8.45 -25.14 24.26
C THR A 371 8.44 -24.02 25.30
N THR A 372 8.21 -24.36 26.57
CA THR A 372 8.42 -23.44 27.69
C THR A 372 9.88 -23.06 27.73
N PHE A 373 10.22 -21.85 27.27
CA PHE A 373 11.43 -21.17 27.73
C PHE A 373 11.26 -20.94 29.23
N GLN A 374 12.01 -21.67 30.04
CA GLN A 374 12.14 -21.34 31.45
C GLN A 374 13.02 -20.09 31.55
N SER A 375 12.40 -18.93 31.71
CA SER A 375 13.10 -17.68 32.00
C SER A 375 13.38 -17.62 33.50
N GLY A 376 14.65 -17.75 33.90
CA GLY A 376 15.14 -17.24 35.18
C GLY A 376 15.23 -15.72 35.17
N GLY A 377 14.13 -15.03 34.84
CA GLY A 377 14.04 -13.58 34.87
C GLY A 377 13.56 -13.12 36.24
N GLU A 378 14.23 -12.11 36.80
CA GLU A 378 13.80 -11.47 38.04
C GLU A 378 12.87 -10.30 37.70
N GLU A 379 11.94 -10.01 38.60
CA GLU A 379 11.02 -8.87 38.43
C GLU A 379 11.82 -7.56 38.46
N LEU A 380 11.67 -6.74 37.41
CA LEU A 380 12.37 -5.47 37.29
C LEU A 380 11.87 -4.46 38.35
N ALA A 381 12.75 -4.13 39.28
CA ALA A 381 12.52 -3.07 40.25
C ALA A 381 12.69 -1.68 39.60
N TYR A 382 11.70 -0.82 39.78
CA TYR A 382 11.73 0.59 39.40
C TYR A 382 10.80 1.39 40.33
N GLU A 383 11.12 2.66 40.51
CA GLU A 383 10.36 3.60 41.33
C GLU A 383 9.60 4.57 40.43
N THR A 384 8.35 4.89 40.76
CA THR A 384 7.60 5.94 40.05
C THR A 384 7.99 7.31 40.62
N VAL A 385 8.23 8.28 39.75
CA VAL A 385 8.62 9.64 40.12
C VAL A 385 7.45 10.59 39.84
N ASP A 386 7.19 11.52 40.77
CA ASP A 386 6.34 12.66 40.50
C ASP A 386 7.15 13.69 39.70
N TRP A 387 6.88 13.76 38.41
CA TRP A 387 7.52 14.72 37.54
C TRP A 387 7.11 16.14 37.93
N VAL A 388 8.08 16.98 38.27
CA VAL A 388 7.89 18.41 38.48
C VAL A 388 8.64 19.13 37.35
N PRO A 389 7.96 19.96 36.54
CA PRO A 389 8.65 20.76 35.54
C PRO A 389 9.72 21.59 36.23
N ALA A 390 10.96 21.57 35.71
CA ALA A 390 12.03 22.39 36.25
C ALA A 390 11.55 23.85 36.29
N GLY A 391 11.54 24.43 37.50
CA GLY A 391 10.90 25.72 37.76
C GLY A 391 11.39 26.82 36.84
N GLY A 392 10.48 27.32 36.00
CA GLY A 392 10.43 28.68 35.46
C GLY A 392 11.64 29.18 34.69
N VAL A 393 11.77 28.83 33.41
CA VAL A 393 12.28 29.69 32.33
C VAL A 393 11.63 29.18 31.03
N HIS A 394 10.98 30.09 30.28
CA HIS A 394 10.52 30.01 28.90
C HIS A 394 10.46 28.64 28.20
N LEU A 395 9.33 28.32 27.56
CA LEU A 395 9.32 27.53 26.32
C LEU A 395 10.49 28.03 25.46
N THR A 396 11.61 27.33 25.49
CA THR A 396 12.72 27.65 24.62
C THR A 396 12.21 27.42 23.21
N ASP A 397 12.45 28.34 22.28
CA ASP A 397 12.10 28.26 20.85
C ASP A 397 12.79 27.08 20.11
N VAL A 398 13.20 26.04 20.84
CA VAL A 398 13.87 24.85 20.36
C VAL A 398 12.81 23.77 20.18
N LEU A 399 12.63 23.30 18.95
CA LEU A 399 11.63 22.30 18.58
C LEU A 399 11.82 20.94 19.28
N TYR A 400 13.03 20.66 19.80
CA TYR A 400 13.44 19.39 20.38
C TYR A 400 14.19 19.59 21.70
N GLU A 401 13.86 18.79 22.70
CA GLU A 401 14.51 18.70 24.01
C GLU A 401 15.11 17.30 24.19
N ASP A 402 16.14 17.17 25.02
CA ASP A 402 16.73 15.86 25.32
C ASP A 402 15.70 14.95 26.02
N TYR A 403 15.64 13.70 25.56
CA TYR A 403 14.75 12.70 26.14
C TYR A 403 15.33 12.15 27.44
N ALA A 404 14.50 12.12 28.48
CA ALA A 404 14.80 11.50 29.75
C ALA A 404 13.51 10.89 30.34
N LEU A 405 13.64 9.81 31.12
CA LEU A 405 12.52 9.18 31.80
C LEU A 405 11.87 10.16 32.79
N GLN A 406 10.58 10.45 32.58
CA GLN A 406 9.87 11.47 33.37
C GLN A 406 9.09 10.88 34.55
N SER A 407 8.55 9.67 34.39
CA SER A 407 7.60 9.07 35.34
C SER A 407 8.14 7.89 36.13
N ILE A 408 9.31 7.37 35.75
CA ILE A 408 9.94 6.20 36.38
C ILE A 408 11.46 6.38 36.52
N ARG A 409 12.03 5.76 37.55
CA ARG A 409 13.47 5.64 37.76
C ARG A 409 13.83 4.17 37.91
N ILE A 410 14.72 3.68 37.05
CA ILE A 410 15.17 2.29 37.03
C ILE A 410 16.60 2.22 37.59
N PRO A 411 16.81 1.68 38.80
CA PRO A 411 18.14 1.54 39.37
C PRO A 411 19.07 0.71 38.47
N GLY A 412 20.27 1.22 38.22
CA GLY A 412 21.28 0.52 37.42
C GLY A 412 21.08 0.58 35.89
N ALA A 413 20.01 1.21 35.39
CA ALA A 413 19.84 1.42 33.95
C ALA A 413 20.84 2.43 33.40
N GLN A 414 21.33 2.16 32.19
CA GLN A 414 22.26 3.03 31.47
C GLN A 414 21.50 3.90 30.46
N ALA A 415 21.97 5.13 30.25
CA ALA A 415 21.42 6.02 29.25
C ALA A 415 21.55 5.41 27.84
N HIS A 416 20.58 5.68 26.98
CA HIS A 416 20.63 5.23 25.59
C HIS A 416 21.91 5.71 24.86
N PRO A 417 22.62 4.85 24.10
CA PRO A 417 23.93 5.18 23.49
C PRO A 417 23.87 6.27 22.41
N THR A 418 22.69 6.52 21.87
CA THR A 418 22.41 7.66 20.97
C THR A 418 21.60 8.71 21.72
N THR A 419 21.93 9.99 21.55
CA THR A 419 21.15 11.12 22.08
C THR A 419 19.73 11.06 21.53
N LEU A 420 18.79 10.74 22.42
CA LEU A 420 17.37 10.75 22.12
C LEU A 420 16.83 12.14 22.39
N VAL A 421 15.94 12.62 21.51
CA VAL A 421 15.26 13.89 21.67
C VAL A 421 13.76 13.71 21.55
N GLN A 422 13.00 14.54 22.24
CA GLN A 422 11.55 14.61 22.19
C GLN A 422 11.09 16.03 21.84
N SER A 423 9.90 16.18 21.28
CA SER A 423 9.35 17.51 21.06
C SER A 423 9.08 18.21 22.38
N ALA A 424 9.20 19.54 22.42
CA ALA A 424 8.87 20.33 23.60
C ALA A 424 7.42 20.09 24.09
N ALA A 425 6.51 19.79 23.17
CA ALA A 425 5.13 19.42 23.51
C ALA A 425 5.05 18.09 24.29
N MET A 426 5.81 17.07 23.87
CA MET A 426 5.87 15.79 24.59
C MET A 426 6.61 15.93 25.93
N ALA A 427 7.67 16.75 25.99
CA ALA A 427 8.40 17.01 27.22
C ALA A 427 7.54 17.72 28.29
N SER A 428 6.51 18.45 27.88
CA SER A 428 5.65 19.24 28.77
C SER A 428 4.68 18.41 29.63
N VAL A 429 4.47 17.13 29.32
CA VAL A 429 3.53 16.25 30.02
C VAL A 429 4.16 14.88 30.26
N ALA A 430 4.26 14.49 31.53
CA ALA A 430 4.80 13.19 31.91
C ALA A 430 3.84 12.03 31.53
N PRO A 431 4.36 10.89 31.04
CA PRO A 431 3.58 9.67 30.82
C PRO A 431 2.87 9.17 32.10
N PRO A 432 1.76 8.41 32.00
CA PRO A 432 1.06 7.88 33.16
C PRO A 432 1.98 6.93 33.96
N LYS A 433 1.86 6.89 35.28
CA LYS A 433 2.70 6.01 36.11
C LYS A 433 2.32 4.53 35.88
N PRO A 434 3.22 3.67 35.38
CA PRO A 434 2.92 2.27 35.14
C PRO A 434 2.93 1.47 36.45
N SER A 435 2.25 0.33 36.43
CA SER A 435 2.19 -0.65 37.51
C SER A 435 2.81 -1.99 37.13
N TYR A 436 2.87 -2.30 35.83
CA TYR A 436 3.44 -3.51 35.28
C TYR A 436 4.95 -3.60 35.53
N ARG A 437 5.43 -4.79 35.89
CA ARG A 437 6.85 -5.09 36.13
C ARG A 437 7.29 -6.29 35.28
N PRO A 438 8.09 -6.09 34.21
CA PRO A 438 8.56 -7.19 33.39
C PRO A 438 9.54 -8.07 34.17
N HIS A 439 9.52 -9.38 33.90
CA HIS A 439 10.54 -10.30 34.40
C HIS A 439 11.67 -10.41 33.38
N LEU A 440 12.85 -9.91 33.74
CA LEU A 440 14.00 -9.81 32.84
C LEU A 440 15.24 -10.49 33.47
N PRO A 441 16.10 -11.14 32.68
CA PRO A 441 17.41 -11.56 33.16
C PRO A 441 18.22 -10.35 33.68
N PRO A 442 18.83 -10.42 34.89
CA PRO A 442 19.50 -9.26 35.51
C PRO A 442 20.61 -8.62 34.67
N HIS A 443 21.32 -9.42 33.85
CA HIS A 443 22.41 -8.95 32.99
C HIS A 443 21.94 -7.94 31.95
N LEU A 444 20.67 -7.97 31.51
CA LEU A 444 20.17 -7.02 30.51
C LEU A 444 20.17 -5.57 31.00
N VAL A 445 20.00 -5.38 32.30
CA VAL A 445 20.06 -4.06 32.96
C VAL A 445 21.49 -3.77 33.41
N ALA A 446 22.13 -4.70 34.13
CA ALA A 446 23.44 -4.49 34.72
C ALA A 446 24.54 -4.21 33.67
N ASP A 447 24.50 -4.92 32.54
CA ASP A 447 25.49 -4.76 31.47
C ASP A 447 25.14 -3.61 30.51
N GLY A 448 24.00 -2.94 30.70
CA GLY A 448 23.51 -1.88 29.80
C GLY A 448 23.13 -2.38 28.42
N THR A 449 22.86 -3.69 28.27
CA THR A 449 22.39 -4.28 27.00
C THR A 449 21.07 -3.64 26.57
N LEU A 450 20.19 -3.34 27.54
CA LEU A 450 19.02 -2.50 27.35
C LEU A 450 19.25 -1.16 28.05
N SER A 451 19.02 -0.09 27.30
CA SER A 451 19.01 1.27 27.82
C SER A 451 17.75 1.57 28.64
N ASP A 452 17.81 2.63 29.44
CA ASP A 452 16.69 3.18 30.18
C ASP A 452 15.43 3.41 29.33
N ALA A 453 15.55 4.02 28.16
CA ALA A 453 14.43 4.28 27.24
C ALA A 453 13.81 2.99 26.66
N GLN A 454 14.63 1.97 26.40
CA GLN A 454 14.15 0.66 25.94
C GLN A 454 13.45 -0.10 27.06
N LEU A 455 13.98 -0.03 28.29
CA LEU A 455 13.35 -0.62 29.47
C LEU A 455 12.00 0.06 29.79
N GLU A 456 11.92 1.39 29.67
CA GLU A 456 10.67 2.14 29.80
C GLU A 456 9.63 1.69 28.76
N SER A 457 10.05 1.50 27.51
CA SER A 457 9.19 1.00 26.43
C SER A 457 8.62 -0.40 26.74
N LEU A 458 9.45 -1.29 27.30
CA LEU A 458 9.01 -2.64 27.71
C LEU A 458 7.99 -2.58 28.85
N ILE A 459 8.18 -1.68 29.82
CA ILE A 459 7.25 -1.49 30.94
C ILE A 459 5.88 -1.04 30.42
N TYR A 460 5.82 -0.02 29.55
CA TYR A 460 4.55 0.48 29.01
C TYR A 460 3.88 -0.47 28.03
N ALA A 461 4.66 -1.22 27.24
CA ALA A 461 4.09 -2.25 26.37
C ALA A 461 3.39 -3.35 27.18
N GLY A 462 4.00 -3.76 28.30
CA GLY A 462 3.38 -4.72 29.22
C GLY A 462 2.17 -4.16 29.97
N GLU A 463 2.22 -2.89 30.39
CA GLU A 463 1.06 -2.20 30.98
C GLU A 463 -0.14 -2.18 30.02
N ALA A 464 0.08 -1.85 28.75
CA ALA A 464 -0.98 -1.86 27.73
C ALA A 464 -1.54 -3.27 27.50
N HIS A 465 -0.70 -4.31 27.57
CA HIS A 465 -1.12 -5.70 27.38
C HIS A 465 -1.83 -6.30 28.62
N ALA A 466 -1.60 -5.74 29.81
CA ALA A 466 -2.29 -6.14 31.03
C ALA A 466 -3.74 -5.63 31.12
N GLN A 467 -4.13 -4.68 30.27
CA GLN A 467 -5.48 -4.14 30.22
C GLN A 467 -6.42 -5.03 29.38
N HIS A 468 -7.55 -5.43 29.96
CA HIS A 468 -8.62 -6.07 29.21
C HIS A 468 -9.40 -5.02 28.41
N LEU A 469 -9.62 -5.28 27.11
CA LEU A 469 -10.50 -4.46 26.28
C LEU A 469 -11.94 -4.57 26.80
N ALA A 470 -12.63 -3.44 26.93
CA ALA A 470 -14.04 -3.42 27.32
C ALA A 470 -14.90 -4.06 26.21
N GLY A 471 -15.29 -5.32 26.42
CA GLY A 471 -16.13 -6.07 25.48
C GLY A 471 -16.09 -7.60 25.62
N ALA A 472 -15.52 -8.15 26.70
CA ALA A 472 -15.52 -9.59 26.98
C ALA A 472 -16.78 -10.03 27.75
#